data_AF-A0A8U0UU53-F1
#
_entry.id   AF-A0A8U0UU53-F1
#
_cell.length_a   1.000
_cell.length_b   1.000
_cell.length_c   1.000
_cell.angle_alpha   90.00
_cell.angle_beta   90.00
_cell.angle_gamma   90.00
#
_symmetry.space_group_name_H-M   'P 1'
#
loop_
_entity.id
_entity.type
_entity.pdbx_description
1 polymer ?
#
loop_
_entity_poly.entity_id
_entity_poly.type
_entity_poly.pdbx_seq_one_letter_code
_entity_poly.pdbx_strand_id
1 'polypeptide(L)'
;MAERRLQASRQRRVKAMTAAAGSAGLAALPLLLCALLVPGGAYVLDDSDGLGREFDGIGAVSGGGATSRLLVNYPEPYRSQILDYLFKPNFGASLHILKVEIGGDGQTTDGTEPSHMHYALDENYFRGYEWWLMKEAKKRNPDIILMGLPWSFPGWLGKHYNWPYVNLQLTAYYVMTWIVGAKHYHDLDIDYIGIWNERSFDINYIKVLRRMLNYQGLHRVKIIASDNLWEPISASMLLDPELLEVIDVIGAHYPGTHTVKDAKLTKKKLWSSEDFSTLNNDVGAGCLGRILNQNYINGYMTATIAWNLVASYYEQLPYGRCGLMTAQEPWSGHYVVESPIWVSAHTTQFTRPGWYYLKTVGHLEKGGSYVALTDGQGNLTIIVETMSHRHSKCIRPFLPYFNVSHQFATFVLKGSFSEIPELQVWYTKLGRPSTRFLFKQLDSLWLLDSGGTFTLELQEDELFTLTTLTTGTKGSYPLPPKSMPFPQVYKDDFDVDYPFFSEAPNFADQTGVFEYFTNIEDPGEHRFTLRQVLNQRPITWAADAYNTISIIGDYK
;
A
#
# COMPACT_ATOMS: atom_id res chain seq x y z
N MET A 1 -52.63 -3.79 36.14
CA MET A 1 -53.50 -4.15 35.01
C MET A 1 -52.78 -5.29 34.28
N ALA A 2 -53.04 -6.57 34.50
CA ALA A 2 -54.33 -7.31 34.40
C ALA A 2 -54.91 -7.15 32.97
N GLU A 3 -55.28 -8.19 32.21
CA GLU A 3 -55.38 -9.65 32.45
C GLU A 3 -55.50 -10.33 31.04
N ARG A 4 -54.97 -11.51 30.70
CA ARG A 4 -55.61 -12.86 30.77
C ARG A 4 -54.72 -13.93 30.11
N ARG A 5 -54.43 -15.09 30.72
CA ARG A 5 -55.21 -16.37 30.83
C ARG A 5 -55.25 -17.18 29.49
N LEU A 6 -55.24 -18.52 29.42
CA LEU A 6 -55.41 -19.66 30.35
C LEU A 6 -54.28 -20.72 30.12
N GLN A 7 -53.75 -21.47 31.10
CA GLN A 7 -54.29 -22.67 31.79
C GLN A 7 -54.69 -23.86 30.87
N ALA A 8 -54.55 -25.15 31.23
CA ALA A 8 -53.72 -25.83 32.24
C ALA A 8 -53.78 -27.38 32.06
N SER A 9 -52.75 -28.07 32.56
CA SER A 9 -52.62 -29.51 32.88
C SER A 9 -53.87 -30.40 33.15
N ARG A 10 -53.79 -31.72 32.88
CA ARG A 10 -53.72 -32.80 33.92
C ARG A 10 -53.87 -34.27 33.43
N GLN A 11 -52.95 -35.14 33.90
CA GLN A 11 -53.17 -36.52 34.45
C GLN A 11 -53.72 -37.64 33.50
N ARG A 12 -53.53 -38.95 33.73
CA ARG A 12 -53.30 -39.73 34.98
C ARG A 12 -52.60 -41.11 34.73
N ARG A 13 -52.18 -41.78 35.82
CA ARG A 13 -51.43 -43.07 35.91
C ARG A 13 -52.22 -44.35 35.54
N VAL A 14 -51.50 -45.45 35.21
CA VAL A 14 -51.61 -46.88 35.68
C VAL A 14 -50.82 -47.83 34.73
N LYS A 15 -50.33 -49.05 35.06
CA LYS A 15 -49.61 -49.67 36.22
C LYS A 15 -49.11 -51.09 35.80
N ALA A 16 -48.04 -51.63 36.43
CA ALA A 16 -47.48 -53.00 36.28
C ALA A 16 -46.69 -53.29 34.96
N MET A 17 -45.47 -53.89 34.93
CA MET A 17 -45.00 -55.23 35.38
C MET A 17 -45.68 -56.37 34.62
N THR A 18 -45.03 -57.35 33.98
CA THR A 18 -43.62 -57.88 33.98
C THR A 18 -43.39 -58.74 32.72
N ALA A 19 -42.14 -58.87 32.22
CA ALA A 19 -41.60 -60.16 31.69
C ALA A 19 -40.09 -60.12 31.32
N ALA A 20 -39.35 -61.11 31.84
CA ALA A 20 -38.13 -61.77 31.34
C ALA A 20 -37.06 -61.01 30.53
N ALA A 21 -35.86 -60.93 31.12
CA ALA A 21 -34.60 -60.74 30.39
C ALA A 21 -34.08 -62.09 29.84
N GLY A 22 -33.41 -62.04 28.68
CA GLY A 22 -32.68 -63.16 28.08
C GLY A 22 -31.49 -62.63 27.30
N SER A 23 -30.27 -62.96 27.74
CA SER A 23 -29.01 -62.38 27.26
C SER A 23 -28.43 -63.11 26.04
N ALA A 24 -27.99 -62.36 25.04
CA ALA A 24 -27.00 -62.81 24.05
C ALA A 24 -26.05 -61.65 23.73
N GLY A 25 -24.75 -61.86 23.92
CA GLY A 25 -23.74 -60.84 23.64
C GLY A 25 -23.38 -60.79 22.15
N LEU A 26 -23.08 -59.60 21.65
CA LEU A 26 -22.49 -59.37 20.34
C LEU A 26 -21.27 -58.47 20.51
N ALA A 27 -20.12 -58.92 20.00
CA ALA A 27 -18.86 -58.19 20.08
C ALA A 27 -18.90 -56.93 19.20
N ALA A 28 -18.50 -55.79 19.76
CA ALA A 28 -18.31 -54.57 18.99
C ALA A 28 -16.97 -54.64 18.23
N LEU A 29 -17.04 -54.84 16.91
CA LEU A 29 -15.90 -54.58 16.02
C LEU A 29 -15.66 -53.06 15.96
N PRO A 30 -14.44 -52.56 16.23
CA PRO A 30 -14.09 -51.19 15.92
C PRO A 30 -13.91 -51.08 14.40
N LEU A 31 -14.93 -50.55 13.72
CA LEU A 31 -14.79 -50.07 12.35
C LEU A 31 -13.80 -48.89 12.35
N LEU A 32 -12.55 -49.16 11.98
CA LEU A 32 -11.64 -48.11 11.53
C LEU A 32 -12.25 -47.48 10.27
N LEU A 33 -12.96 -46.38 10.46
CA LEU A 33 -13.22 -45.44 9.37
C LEU A 33 -11.88 -44.75 9.05
N CYS A 34 -11.07 -45.39 8.22
CA CYS A 34 -10.10 -44.65 7.41
C CYS A 34 -10.90 -43.72 6.52
N ALA A 35 -11.06 -42.47 6.96
CA ALA A 35 -11.51 -41.40 6.11
C ALA A 35 -10.47 -41.25 4.99
N LEU A 36 -10.78 -41.82 3.82
CA LEU A 36 -10.07 -41.53 2.59
C LEU A 36 -10.25 -40.02 2.34
N LEU A 37 -9.25 -39.25 2.75
CA LEU A 37 -9.04 -37.89 2.27
C LEU A 37 -8.99 -37.98 0.75
N VAL A 38 -10.09 -37.58 0.10
CA VAL A 38 -10.07 -37.33 -1.34
C VAL A 38 -8.96 -36.30 -1.56
N PRO A 39 -7.93 -36.59 -2.38
CA PRO A 39 -6.85 -35.65 -2.59
C PRO A 39 -7.44 -34.37 -3.20
N GLY A 40 -7.39 -33.26 -2.46
CA GLY A 40 -7.55 -31.94 -3.08
C GLY A 40 -6.47 -31.73 -4.12
N GLY A 41 -6.72 -30.87 -5.11
CA GLY A 41 -5.80 -30.67 -6.23
C GLY A 41 -4.34 -30.48 -5.79
N ALA A 42 -3.42 -31.19 -6.43
CA ALA A 42 -1.98 -31.06 -6.17
C ALA A 42 -1.41 -29.87 -6.95
N TYR A 43 -0.92 -28.86 -6.24
CA TYR A 43 -0.31 -27.66 -6.78
C TYR A 43 1.21 -27.88 -6.95
N VAL A 44 1.63 -28.16 -8.17
CA VAL A 44 3.05 -28.33 -8.50
C VAL A 44 3.74 -26.97 -8.54
N LEU A 45 4.86 -26.82 -7.85
CA LEU A 45 5.74 -25.65 -7.90
C LEU A 45 7.07 -26.05 -8.56
N ASP A 46 7.38 -25.45 -9.71
CA ASP A 46 8.44 -25.92 -10.61
C ASP A 46 9.06 -24.76 -11.40
N ASP A 47 10.39 -24.79 -11.56
CA ASP A 47 11.19 -23.86 -12.35
C ASP A 47 11.81 -24.51 -13.62
N SER A 48 11.57 -25.80 -13.87
CA SER A 48 12.20 -26.55 -14.96
C SER A 48 11.83 -26.08 -16.37
N ASP A 49 10.65 -25.50 -16.57
CA ASP A 49 10.25 -24.80 -17.81
C ASP A 49 10.71 -23.33 -17.82
N GLY A 50 11.45 -22.88 -16.81
CA GLY A 50 11.86 -21.50 -16.59
C GLY A 50 10.83 -20.66 -15.84
N LEU A 51 11.15 -19.38 -15.66
CA LEU A 51 10.48 -18.49 -14.71
C LEU A 51 9.37 -17.64 -15.36
N GLY A 52 8.58 -16.99 -14.51
CA GLY A 52 7.59 -15.98 -14.85
C GLY A 52 8.21 -14.60 -15.04
N ARG A 53 7.51 -13.53 -14.64
CA ARG A 53 8.06 -12.17 -14.68
C ARG A 53 8.91 -11.89 -13.44
N GLU A 54 9.88 -10.99 -13.61
CA GLU A 54 10.58 -10.30 -12.53
C GLU A 54 9.59 -9.51 -11.67
N PHE A 55 9.67 -9.67 -10.36
CA PHE A 55 8.94 -8.92 -9.34
C PHE A 55 9.64 -7.58 -9.07
N ASP A 56 8.87 -6.49 -9.05
CA ASP A 56 9.37 -5.12 -8.97
C ASP A 56 9.22 -4.48 -7.58
N GLY A 57 8.40 -5.08 -6.70
CA GLY A 57 8.26 -4.65 -5.30
C GLY A 57 6.85 -4.28 -4.87
N ILE A 58 6.63 -4.21 -3.56
CA ILE A 58 5.41 -3.64 -2.96
C ILE A 58 5.73 -2.28 -2.35
N GLY A 59 4.84 -1.30 -2.53
CA GLY A 59 5.02 0.06 -2.03
C GLY A 59 3.77 0.73 -1.48
N ALA A 60 3.93 1.99 -1.12
CA ALA A 60 2.83 2.87 -0.80
C ALA A 60 3.09 4.32 -1.23
N VAL A 61 2.03 5.12 -1.30
CA VAL A 61 2.04 6.53 -1.70
C VAL A 61 2.01 7.45 -0.47
N SER A 62 2.91 8.42 -0.42
CA SER A 62 2.75 9.64 0.39
C SER A 62 2.32 10.80 -0.52
N GLY A 63 1.41 11.64 -0.03
CA GLY A 63 0.74 12.67 -0.81
C GLY A 63 -0.47 12.16 -1.59
N GLY A 64 -0.90 12.93 -2.59
CA GLY A 64 -2.16 12.76 -3.29
C GLY A 64 -3.40 12.72 -2.39
N GLY A 65 -3.55 13.53 -1.35
CA GLY A 65 -2.85 14.78 -1.04
C GLY A 65 -2.70 14.99 0.46
N ALA A 66 -1.58 15.52 0.92
CA ALA A 66 -1.31 15.83 2.32
C ALA A 66 -1.38 14.66 3.32
N THR A 67 -1.25 13.42 2.84
CA THR A 67 -1.52 12.22 3.66
C THR A 67 -0.50 11.98 4.80
N SER A 68 0.70 12.57 4.70
CA SER A 68 1.72 12.54 5.76
C SER A 68 1.75 13.79 6.67
N ARG A 69 0.80 14.73 6.51
CA ARG A 69 0.87 16.10 7.08
C ARG A 69 1.05 16.16 8.59
N LEU A 70 0.42 15.25 9.35
CA LEU A 70 0.47 15.17 10.82
C LEU A 70 1.58 14.25 11.35
N LEU A 71 2.34 13.55 10.50
CA LEU A 71 3.43 12.68 10.96
C LEU A 71 4.64 13.48 11.43
N VAL A 72 4.88 14.62 10.77
CA VAL A 72 6.11 15.42 10.86
C VAL A 72 6.40 15.92 12.28
N ASN A 73 5.35 16.25 13.03
CA ASN A 73 5.39 16.81 14.38
C ASN A 73 5.08 15.79 15.49
N TYR A 74 5.08 14.48 15.19
CA TYR A 74 5.08 13.47 16.26
C TYR A 74 6.34 13.61 17.13
N PRO A 75 6.20 13.54 18.47
CA PRO A 75 7.36 13.49 19.36
C PRO A 75 8.12 12.18 19.20
N GLU A 76 9.44 12.25 19.39
CA GLU A 76 10.27 11.05 19.52
C GLU A 76 9.99 10.37 20.88
N PRO A 77 10.06 9.02 20.97
CA PRO A 77 10.54 8.09 19.95
C PRO A 77 9.48 7.69 18.91
N TYR A 78 8.22 8.10 19.07
CA TYR A 78 7.08 7.53 18.34
C TYR A 78 7.16 7.78 16.83
N ARG A 79 7.62 8.97 16.40
CA ARG A 79 7.84 9.27 14.98
C ARG A 79 8.85 8.30 14.34
N SER A 80 10.01 8.08 14.98
CA SER A 80 10.97 7.08 14.53
C SER A 80 10.44 5.64 14.58
N GLN A 81 9.56 5.30 15.53
CA GLN A 81 8.93 3.98 15.61
C GLN A 81 7.93 3.73 14.47
N ILE A 82 7.14 4.74 14.09
CA ILE A 82 6.23 4.68 12.93
C ILE A 82 7.03 4.45 11.65
N LEU A 83 8.10 5.22 11.44
CA LEU A 83 9.00 5.07 10.28
C LEU A 83 9.70 3.69 10.24
N ASP A 84 10.02 3.12 11.41
CA ASP A 84 10.52 1.74 11.50
C ASP A 84 9.45 0.72 11.06
N TYR A 85 8.20 0.88 11.46
CA TYR A 85 7.10 -0.01 11.03
C TYR A 85 6.83 0.04 9.52
N LEU A 86 7.12 1.17 8.86
CA LEU A 86 6.94 1.34 7.42
C LEU A 86 8.15 0.83 6.62
N PHE A 87 9.36 1.26 6.96
CA PHE A 87 10.53 1.14 6.08
C PHE A 87 11.67 0.24 6.57
N LYS A 88 11.71 -0.13 7.85
CA LYS A 88 12.82 -0.94 8.38
C LYS A 88 12.73 -2.38 7.86
N PRO A 89 13.75 -2.90 7.16
CA PRO A 89 13.76 -4.29 6.69
C PRO A 89 13.60 -5.27 7.86
N ASN A 90 12.89 -6.38 7.60
CA ASN A 90 12.65 -7.44 8.59
C ASN A 90 12.05 -6.92 9.91
N PHE A 91 11.09 -5.99 9.84
CA PHE A 91 10.47 -5.42 11.04
C PHE A 91 8.95 -5.27 10.91
N GLY A 92 8.50 -4.38 10.03
CA GLY A 92 7.07 -4.15 9.77
C GLY A 92 6.74 -4.40 8.31
N ALA A 93 6.04 -3.45 7.70
CA ALA A 93 5.67 -3.46 6.28
C ALA A 93 6.89 -3.50 5.34
N SER A 94 8.09 -3.10 5.82
CA SER A 94 9.39 -3.32 5.16
C SER A 94 9.38 -2.94 3.67
N LEU A 95 8.76 -1.80 3.34
CA LEU A 95 8.36 -1.47 1.96
C LEU A 95 9.55 -1.39 0.99
N HIS A 96 9.31 -1.84 -0.24
CA HIS A 96 10.29 -1.85 -1.33
C HIS A 96 10.26 -0.57 -2.15
N ILE A 97 9.09 0.08 -2.24
CA ILE A 97 8.86 1.28 -3.06
C ILE A 97 8.19 2.37 -2.20
N LEU A 98 8.67 3.60 -2.29
CA LEU A 98 8.00 4.80 -1.82
C LEU A 98 7.70 5.72 -3.02
N LYS A 99 6.41 5.96 -3.29
CA LYS A 99 5.93 6.94 -4.28
C LYS A 99 5.53 8.20 -3.52
N VAL A 100 6.00 9.37 -3.96
CA VAL A 100 5.67 10.67 -3.34
C VAL A 100 5.01 11.60 -4.34
N GLU A 101 4.14 12.48 -3.85
CA GLU A 101 3.67 13.62 -4.63
C GLU A 101 4.81 14.60 -4.92
N ILE A 102 4.87 15.08 -6.17
CA ILE A 102 5.58 16.30 -6.52
C ILE A 102 4.60 17.45 -6.30
N GLY A 103 4.69 18.09 -5.13
CA GLY A 103 3.79 19.15 -4.70
C GLY A 103 3.61 20.23 -5.78
N GLY A 104 2.38 20.68 -5.96
CA GLY A 104 1.99 21.56 -7.06
C GLY A 104 1.12 22.75 -6.64
N ASP A 105 1.09 23.05 -5.34
CA ASP A 105 0.33 24.13 -4.69
C ASP A 105 -1.21 23.99 -4.72
N GLY A 106 -1.74 23.00 -5.44
CA GLY A 106 -3.18 22.71 -5.50
C GLY A 106 -3.61 21.62 -4.52
N GLN A 107 -4.93 21.51 -4.30
CA GLN A 107 -5.57 20.47 -3.49
C GLN A 107 -5.54 19.13 -4.24
N THR A 108 -5.08 18.08 -3.57
CA THR A 108 -4.80 16.78 -4.19
C THR A 108 -5.40 15.55 -3.51
N THR A 109 -6.06 15.68 -2.34
CA THR A 109 -7.25 14.94 -1.84
C THR A 109 -7.61 15.38 -0.41
N ASP A 110 -6.65 15.36 0.51
CA ASP A 110 -6.82 15.71 1.93
C ASP A 110 -6.09 17.01 2.33
N GLY A 111 -5.54 17.72 1.34
CA GLY A 111 -4.84 18.98 1.49
C GLY A 111 -4.05 19.36 0.24
N THR A 112 -3.36 20.50 0.32
CA THR A 112 -2.39 20.96 -0.70
C THR A 112 -0.97 20.58 -0.30
N GLU A 113 -0.10 20.31 -1.27
CA GLU A 113 1.34 20.15 -1.02
C GLU A 113 2.18 21.23 -1.72
N PRO A 114 3.17 21.81 -1.02
CA PRO A 114 3.91 22.97 -1.53
C PRO A 114 4.89 22.57 -2.64
N SER A 115 4.86 23.35 -3.72
CA SER A 115 5.77 23.20 -4.85
C SER A 115 7.17 23.71 -4.55
N HIS A 116 8.18 23.10 -5.18
CA HIS A 116 9.53 23.65 -5.22
C HIS A 116 9.64 24.94 -6.07
N MET A 117 8.61 25.32 -6.83
CA MET A 117 8.59 26.57 -7.63
C MET A 117 7.21 27.26 -7.62
N HIS A 118 6.85 27.96 -6.55
CA HIS A 118 5.59 28.72 -6.44
C HIS A 118 5.43 29.75 -7.58
N TYR A 119 6.54 30.33 -8.02
CA TYR A 119 6.59 31.34 -9.07
C TYR A 119 7.70 31.03 -10.10
N ALA A 120 7.67 31.70 -11.25
CA ALA A 120 8.54 31.41 -12.40
C ALA A 120 10.06 31.55 -12.18
N LEU A 121 10.48 32.18 -11.07
CA LEU A 121 11.89 32.40 -10.70
C LEU A 121 12.15 31.99 -9.23
N ASP A 122 11.22 31.25 -8.63
CA ASP A 122 11.35 30.67 -7.28
C ASP A 122 11.84 29.23 -7.41
N GLU A 123 12.86 28.85 -6.63
CA GLU A 123 13.31 27.47 -6.47
C GLU A 123 13.64 27.23 -4.99
N ASN A 124 12.89 26.35 -4.32
CA ASN A 124 13.13 25.95 -2.94
C ASN A 124 12.87 24.45 -2.73
N TYR A 125 13.93 23.71 -2.48
CA TYR A 125 13.91 22.25 -2.32
C TYR A 125 13.77 21.82 -0.85
N PHE A 126 13.34 22.71 0.05
CA PHE A 126 13.20 22.43 1.49
C PHE A 126 11.76 22.58 2.01
N ARG A 127 10.79 22.82 1.12
CA ARG A 127 9.36 22.91 1.47
C ARG A 127 8.73 21.54 1.71
N GLY A 128 7.67 21.52 2.51
CA GLY A 128 6.88 20.32 2.80
C GLY A 128 7.70 19.26 3.57
N TYR A 129 7.37 17.98 3.35
CA TYR A 129 7.92 16.87 4.14
C TYR A 129 8.35 15.66 3.32
N GLU A 130 8.03 15.57 2.02
CA GLU A 130 8.40 14.42 1.20
C GLU A 130 9.92 14.25 1.05
N TRP A 131 10.67 15.35 1.03
CA TRP A 131 12.14 15.34 1.13
C TRP A 131 12.64 14.65 2.41
N TRP A 132 12.01 14.97 3.55
CA TRP A 132 12.34 14.37 4.84
C TRP A 132 11.94 12.89 4.88
N LEU A 133 10.75 12.55 4.38
CA LEU A 133 10.23 11.19 4.38
C LEU A 133 11.09 10.26 3.52
N MET A 134 11.46 10.68 2.31
CA MET A 134 12.37 9.93 1.44
C MET A 134 13.75 9.71 2.08
N LYS A 135 14.31 10.72 2.79
CA LYS A 135 15.57 10.57 3.55
C LYS A 135 15.43 9.57 4.70
N GLU A 136 14.36 9.65 5.49
CA GLU A 136 14.13 8.72 6.61
C GLU A 136 13.81 7.29 6.14
N ALA A 137 13.22 7.12 4.95
CA ALA A 137 13.06 5.83 4.28
C ALA A 137 14.40 5.26 3.81
N LYS A 138 15.18 6.00 3.01
CA LYS A 138 16.53 5.59 2.53
C LYS A 138 17.50 5.28 3.67
N LYS A 139 17.42 6.00 4.79
CA LYS A 139 18.20 5.75 6.01
C LYS A 139 17.92 4.39 6.67
N ARG A 140 16.71 3.83 6.48
CA ARG A 140 16.29 2.52 7.00
C ARG A 140 16.47 1.40 5.96
N ASN A 141 16.17 1.71 4.71
CA ASN A 141 16.32 0.82 3.56
C ASN A 141 17.02 1.59 2.42
N PRO A 142 18.36 1.53 2.31
CA PRO A 142 19.09 2.20 1.23
C PRO A 142 18.67 1.75 -0.18
N ASP A 143 18.15 0.52 -0.28
CA ASP A 143 17.70 -0.10 -1.53
C ASP A 143 16.22 0.24 -1.86
N ILE A 144 15.53 1.07 -1.07
CA ILE A 144 14.14 1.45 -1.36
C ILE A 144 14.06 2.22 -2.68
N ILE A 145 13.12 1.85 -3.55
CA ILE A 145 12.87 2.51 -4.83
C ILE A 145 12.08 3.80 -4.60
N LEU A 146 12.52 4.92 -5.16
CA LEU A 146 11.88 6.22 -5.03
C LEU A 146 11.18 6.65 -6.33
N MET A 147 9.91 7.03 -6.23
CA MET A 147 9.11 7.52 -7.35
C MET A 147 8.53 8.91 -7.08
N GLY A 148 8.54 9.79 -8.07
CA GLY A 148 7.81 11.07 -8.04
C GLY A 148 6.67 11.10 -9.07
N LEU A 149 5.55 11.74 -8.73
CA LEU A 149 4.43 12.00 -9.65
C LEU A 149 3.75 13.33 -9.28
N PRO A 150 3.51 14.26 -10.21
CA PRO A 150 2.70 15.46 -9.92
C PRO A 150 1.20 15.16 -10.01
N TRP A 151 0.44 15.65 -9.03
CA TRP A 151 -1.02 15.73 -9.08
C TRP A 151 -1.47 17.09 -9.59
N SER A 152 -0.96 18.18 -9.01
CA SER A 152 -1.19 19.57 -9.43
C SER A 152 0.09 20.21 -9.97
N PHE A 153 0.00 21.44 -10.50
CA PHE A 153 1.19 22.22 -10.91
C PHE A 153 1.00 23.72 -10.58
N PRO A 154 2.06 24.48 -10.26
CA PRO A 154 1.99 25.93 -10.10
C PRO A 154 1.40 26.63 -11.33
N GLY A 155 0.46 27.55 -11.11
CA GLY A 155 -0.35 28.13 -12.19
C GLY A 155 0.44 28.95 -13.24
N TRP A 156 1.65 29.38 -12.91
CA TRP A 156 2.50 30.17 -13.82
C TRP A 156 3.03 29.35 -15.01
N LEU A 157 3.11 28.02 -14.85
CA LEU A 157 3.51 27.08 -15.90
C LEU A 157 2.49 27.05 -17.06
N GLY A 158 1.20 27.19 -16.74
CA GLY A 158 0.10 27.11 -17.70
C GLY A 158 -0.08 28.34 -18.60
N LYS A 159 0.72 29.40 -18.41
CA LYS A 159 0.68 30.65 -19.21
C LYS A 159 -0.75 31.18 -19.41
N HIS A 160 -1.46 31.38 -18.30
CA HIS A 160 -2.86 31.82 -18.20
C HIS A 160 -3.94 30.77 -18.53
N TYR A 161 -3.57 29.52 -18.88
CA TYR A 161 -4.50 28.39 -19.00
C TYR A 161 -4.36 27.42 -17.84
N ASN A 162 -5.46 26.76 -17.47
CA ASN A 162 -5.46 25.63 -16.52
C ASN A 162 -5.03 24.33 -17.21
N TRP A 163 -3.82 24.30 -17.80
CA TRP A 163 -3.32 23.16 -18.58
C TRP A 163 -1.79 23.08 -18.60
N PRO A 164 -1.17 21.95 -18.20
CA PRO A 164 0.29 21.87 -18.04
C PRO A 164 1.03 21.69 -19.36
N TYR A 165 0.36 21.28 -20.45
CA TYR A 165 1.00 21.02 -21.74
C TYR A 165 1.02 22.23 -22.69
N VAL A 166 0.74 23.45 -22.19
CA VAL A 166 0.84 24.70 -22.99
C VAL A 166 2.28 24.97 -23.44
N ASN A 167 3.26 24.63 -22.60
CA ASN A 167 4.67 24.63 -22.97
C ASN A 167 5.36 23.37 -22.42
N LEU A 168 5.49 22.36 -23.29
CA LEU A 168 6.04 21.05 -22.96
C LEU A 168 7.45 21.12 -22.36
N GLN A 169 8.30 22.02 -22.87
CA GLN A 169 9.67 22.18 -22.37
C GLN A 169 9.70 22.81 -20.99
N LEU A 170 8.82 23.77 -20.71
CA LEU A 170 8.75 24.44 -19.42
C LEU A 170 8.26 23.49 -18.31
N THR A 171 7.23 22.70 -18.59
CA THR A 171 6.71 21.70 -17.65
C THR A 171 7.70 20.56 -17.44
N ALA A 172 8.38 20.10 -18.51
CA ALA A 172 9.44 19.11 -18.38
C ALA A 172 10.68 19.65 -17.62
N TYR A 173 10.98 20.96 -17.74
CA TYR A 173 12.00 21.62 -16.93
C TYR A 173 11.60 21.60 -15.45
N TYR A 174 10.38 22.03 -15.09
CA TYR A 174 9.85 22.01 -13.72
C TYR A 174 9.94 20.62 -13.06
N VAL A 175 9.54 19.57 -13.78
CA VAL A 175 9.62 18.19 -13.25
C VAL A 175 11.07 17.70 -13.16
N MET A 176 11.93 18.07 -14.12
CA MET A 176 13.34 17.71 -14.09
C MET A 176 14.10 18.42 -12.94
N THR A 177 13.83 19.70 -12.67
CA THR A 177 14.50 20.43 -11.59
C THR A 177 14.18 19.84 -10.22
N TRP A 178 12.96 19.32 -10.00
CA TRP A 178 12.62 18.54 -8.80
C TRP A 178 13.56 17.34 -8.61
N ILE A 179 13.81 16.57 -9.67
CA ILE A 179 14.70 15.40 -9.64
C ILE A 179 16.16 15.80 -9.38
N VAL A 180 16.63 16.89 -10.02
CA VAL A 180 17.99 17.42 -9.78
C VAL A 180 18.13 17.94 -8.35
N GLY A 181 17.12 18.63 -7.82
CA GLY A 181 17.07 19.11 -6.45
C GLY A 181 17.08 17.98 -5.42
N ALA A 182 16.33 16.90 -5.67
CA ALA A 182 16.34 15.69 -4.86
C ALA A 182 17.78 15.18 -4.65
N LYS A 183 18.56 15.10 -5.73
CA LYS A 183 19.94 14.65 -5.66
C LYS A 183 20.87 15.70 -5.05
N HIS A 184 20.77 16.96 -5.48
CA HIS A 184 21.71 18.01 -5.07
C HIS A 184 21.60 18.40 -3.60
N TYR A 185 20.38 18.52 -3.07
CA TYR A 185 20.13 19.01 -1.70
C TYR A 185 19.90 17.90 -0.67
N HIS A 186 19.60 16.67 -1.09
CA HIS A 186 19.23 15.56 -0.19
C HIS A 186 19.94 14.23 -0.47
N ASP A 187 20.84 14.18 -1.46
CA ASP A 187 21.50 12.96 -1.97
C ASP A 187 20.52 11.86 -2.46
N LEU A 188 19.27 12.22 -2.73
CA LEU A 188 18.23 11.28 -3.14
C LEU A 188 18.30 10.99 -4.63
N ASP A 189 18.56 9.73 -4.96
CA ASP A 189 18.40 9.22 -6.32
C ASP A 189 16.96 8.78 -6.55
N ILE A 190 16.22 9.56 -7.33
CA ILE A 190 14.90 9.19 -7.84
C ILE A 190 15.09 8.12 -8.94
N ASP A 191 14.26 7.07 -8.89
CA ASP A 191 14.30 5.93 -9.81
C ASP A 191 13.25 6.03 -10.91
N TYR A 192 12.04 6.50 -10.58
CA TYR A 192 10.92 6.64 -11.50
C TYR A 192 10.27 8.03 -11.46
N ILE A 193 9.84 8.51 -12.62
CA ILE A 193 9.02 9.72 -12.76
C ILE A 193 7.73 9.42 -13.53
N GLY A 194 6.61 9.87 -12.97
CA GLY A 194 5.28 9.80 -13.59
C GLY A 194 4.90 11.04 -14.40
N ILE A 195 3.70 11.04 -14.98
CA ILE A 195 3.25 12.07 -15.95
C ILE A 195 2.35 13.13 -15.32
N TRP A 196 1.09 12.79 -15.02
CA TRP A 196 0.12 13.67 -14.35
C TRP A 196 -1.02 12.83 -13.78
N ASN A 197 -1.15 12.78 -12.45
CA ASN A 197 -1.98 11.77 -11.77
C ASN A 197 -3.46 11.78 -12.17
N GLU A 198 -4.00 10.64 -12.61
CA GLU A 198 -5.39 10.46 -13.04
C GLU A 198 -5.88 11.51 -14.06
N ARG A 199 -4.98 12.09 -14.86
CA ARG A 199 -5.32 13.07 -15.91
C ARG A 199 -4.86 12.58 -17.28
N SER A 200 -5.14 13.36 -18.32
CA SER A 200 -4.68 13.06 -19.68
C SER A 200 -3.16 13.22 -19.77
N PHE A 201 -2.50 12.30 -20.46
CA PHE A 201 -1.11 12.46 -20.87
C PHE A 201 -1.02 13.16 -22.24
N ASP A 202 0.13 13.75 -22.53
CA ASP A 202 0.49 14.21 -23.87
C ASP A 202 1.71 13.42 -24.38
N ILE A 203 1.61 12.82 -25.57
CA ILE A 203 2.66 11.97 -26.15
C ILE A 203 3.95 12.76 -26.40
N ASN A 204 3.83 14.02 -26.82
CA ASN A 204 4.99 14.89 -27.05
C ASN A 204 5.60 15.35 -25.72
N TYR A 205 4.80 15.59 -24.68
CA TYR A 205 5.32 15.84 -23.33
C TYR A 205 6.20 14.68 -22.85
N ILE A 206 5.74 13.43 -22.94
CA ILE A 206 6.51 12.25 -22.50
C ILE A 206 7.87 12.18 -23.24
N LYS A 207 7.85 12.39 -24.56
CA LYS A 207 9.06 12.42 -25.41
C LYS A 207 9.98 13.60 -25.07
N VAL A 208 9.44 14.78 -24.76
CA VAL A 208 10.20 15.95 -24.31
C VAL A 208 10.81 15.73 -22.93
N LEU A 209 10.07 15.13 -21.99
CA LEU A 209 10.57 14.76 -20.66
C LEU A 209 11.75 13.80 -20.76
N ARG A 210 11.64 12.72 -21.55
CA ARG A 210 12.77 11.79 -21.79
C ARG A 210 14.01 12.50 -22.33
N ARG A 211 13.84 13.40 -23.31
CA ARG A 211 14.93 14.21 -23.87
C ARG A 211 15.54 15.16 -22.82
N MET A 212 14.72 15.81 -21.99
CA MET A 212 15.17 16.70 -20.92
C MET A 212 16.00 15.94 -19.87
N LEU A 213 15.51 14.79 -19.40
CA LEU A 213 16.24 13.92 -18.48
C LEU A 213 17.59 13.49 -19.08
N ASN A 214 17.59 13.03 -20.33
CA ASN A 214 18.82 12.59 -21.00
C ASN A 214 19.83 13.74 -21.20
N TYR A 215 19.36 14.95 -21.54
CA TYR A 215 20.21 16.13 -21.66
C TYR A 215 20.90 16.51 -20.34
N GLN A 216 20.23 16.25 -19.21
CA GLN A 216 20.74 16.51 -17.86
C GLN A 216 21.49 15.30 -17.26
N GLY A 217 21.82 14.28 -18.07
CA GLY A 217 22.53 13.07 -17.63
C GLY A 217 21.69 12.09 -16.79
N LEU A 218 20.40 12.35 -16.58
CA LEU A 218 19.46 11.54 -15.81
C LEU A 218 18.95 10.32 -16.60
N HIS A 219 19.82 9.68 -17.38
CA HIS A 219 19.50 8.51 -18.22
C HIS A 219 18.92 7.33 -17.41
N ARG A 220 19.34 7.19 -16.14
CA ARG A 220 18.87 6.11 -15.25
C ARG A 220 17.42 6.25 -14.79
N VAL A 221 16.86 7.47 -14.80
CA VAL A 221 15.52 7.74 -14.28
C VAL A 221 14.52 7.20 -15.29
N LYS A 222 13.66 6.28 -14.86
CA LYS A 222 12.68 5.59 -15.70
C LYS A 222 11.37 6.37 -15.77
N ILE A 223 10.64 6.23 -16.86
CA ILE A 223 9.31 6.83 -17.03
C ILE A 223 8.23 5.77 -16.81
N ILE A 224 7.33 6.03 -15.86
CA ILE A 224 6.07 5.29 -15.72
C ILE A 224 4.94 6.13 -16.32
N ALA A 225 4.02 5.48 -17.05
CA ALA A 225 2.86 6.16 -17.62
C ALA A 225 1.60 5.29 -17.62
N SER A 226 0.39 5.83 -17.51
CA SER A 226 0.06 7.25 -17.32
C SER A 226 -0.51 7.56 -15.92
N ASP A 227 -0.37 6.64 -14.96
CA ASP A 227 -0.98 6.73 -13.61
C ASP A 227 -2.49 7.05 -13.71
N ASN A 228 -3.18 6.23 -14.49
CA ASN A 228 -4.60 6.37 -14.85
C ASN A 228 -5.15 4.96 -15.25
N LEU A 229 -6.11 4.87 -16.15
CA LEU A 229 -6.53 3.58 -16.74
C LEU A 229 -5.47 3.00 -17.71
N TRP A 230 -5.61 1.70 -18.01
CA TRP A 230 -4.76 0.99 -18.99
C TRP A 230 -4.76 1.61 -20.40
N GLU A 231 -5.84 2.29 -20.76
CA GLU A 231 -6.02 2.97 -22.04
C GLU A 231 -6.27 4.47 -21.83
N PRO A 232 -5.83 5.34 -22.77
CA PRO A 232 -5.32 5.01 -24.11
C PRO A 232 -3.79 4.78 -24.19
N ILE A 233 -3.07 4.72 -23.06
CA ILE A 233 -1.59 4.64 -23.08
C ILE A 233 -1.08 3.35 -23.73
N SER A 234 -1.70 2.20 -23.44
CA SER A 234 -1.28 0.90 -23.99
C SER A 234 -1.42 0.85 -25.51
N ALA A 235 -2.58 1.22 -26.04
CA ALA A 235 -2.80 1.30 -27.49
C ALA A 235 -1.88 2.34 -28.15
N SER A 236 -1.65 3.50 -27.51
CA SER A 236 -0.76 4.55 -28.03
C SER A 236 0.67 4.05 -28.22
N MET A 237 1.20 3.27 -27.28
CA MET A 237 2.54 2.68 -27.38
C MET A 237 2.65 1.63 -28.50
N LEU A 238 1.57 0.92 -28.85
CA LEU A 238 1.58 0.00 -29.99
C LEU A 238 1.58 0.70 -31.35
N LEU A 239 1.16 1.97 -31.40
CA LEU A 239 1.07 2.79 -32.61
C LEU A 239 2.27 3.73 -32.80
N ASP A 240 3.03 4.02 -31.74
CA ASP A 240 4.16 4.96 -31.75
C ASP A 240 5.42 4.29 -31.14
N PRO A 241 6.36 3.82 -31.98
CA PRO A 241 7.58 3.16 -31.51
C PRO A 241 8.51 4.04 -30.67
N GLU A 242 8.54 5.36 -30.89
CA GLU A 242 9.31 6.29 -30.04
C GLU A 242 8.65 6.38 -28.65
N LEU A 243 7.31 6.43 -28.58
CA LEU A 243 6.60 6.39 -27.30
C LEU A 243 6.82 5.05 -26.56
N LEU A 244 6.84 3.93 -27.29
CA LEU A 244 7.16 2.61 -26.75
C LEU A 244 8.59 2.53 -26.22
N GLU A 245 9.54 3.19 -26.86
CA GLU A 245 10.94 3.24 -26.42
C GLU A 245 11.10 4.00 -25.10
N VAL A 246 10.49 5.19 -25.00
CA VAL A 246 10.76 6.12 -23.88
C VAL A 246 10.02 5.82 -22.57
N ILE A 247 8.99 4.96 -22.58
CA ILE A 247 8.25 4.53 -21.38
C ILE A 247 8.76 3.18 -20.90
N ASP A 248 9.14 3.07 -19.63
CA ASP A 248 9.67 1.84 -19.03
C ASP A 248 8.56 0.93 -18.46
N VAL A 249 7.52 1.54 -17.88
CA VAL A 249 6.46 0.87 -17.12
C VAL A 249 5.08 1.43 -17.49
N ILE A 250 4.09 0.55 -17.62
CA ILE A 250 2.67 0.95 -17.66
C ILE A 250 2.11 0.90 -16.24
N GLY A 251 1.85 2.06 -15.66
CA GLY A 251 1.22 2.24 -14.34
C GLY A 251 -0.26 2.49 -14.48
N ALA A 252 -1.08 1.59 -13.91
CA ALA A 252 -2.54 1.69 -13.92
C ALA A 252 -3.12 1.74 -12.50
N HIS A 253 -4.24 2.45 -12.35
CA HIS A 253 -4.91 2.71 -11.08
C HIS A 253 -6.14 1.83 -10.89
N TYR A 254 -6.33 1.32 -9.67
CA TYR A 254 -7.46 0.47 -9.25
C TYR A 254 -7.87 -0.61 -10.27
N PRO A 255 -6.93 -1.41 -10.81
CA PRO A 255 -7.13 -2.27 -11.99
C PRO A 255 -8.06 -3.48 -11.75
N GLY A 256 -8.53 -3.69 -10.51
CA GLY A 256 -9.38 -4.83 -10.17
C GLY A 256 -8.70 -6.18 -10.41
N THR A 257 -7.39 -6.26 -10.20
CA THR A 257 -6.50 -7.40 -10.54
C THR A 257 -6.30 -7.70 -12.02
N HIS A 258 -6.96 -7.02 -12.95
CA HIS A 258 -6.90 -7.35 -14.39
C HIS A 258 -6.14 -6.31 -15.21
N THR A 259 -5.53 -6.76 -16.31
CA THR A 259 -4.95 -5.90 -17.35
C THR A 259 -5.56 -6.20 -18.72
N VAL A 260 -5.38 -5.28 -19.67
CA VAL A 260 -5.94 -5.35 -21.03
C VAL A 260 -5.01 -6.08 -22.01
N LYS A 261 -5.53 -6.40 -23.21
CA LYS A 261 -4.78 -7.08 -24.27
C LYS A 261 -3.55 -6.26 -24.72
N ASP A 262 -3.74 -4.98 -24.94
CA ASP A 262 -2.73 -4.13 -25.59
C ASP A 262 -1.56 -3.86 -24.64
N ALA A 263 -1.84 -3.67 -23.34
CA ALA A 263 -0.83 -3.64 -22.28
C ALA A 263 0.08 -4.88 -22.31
N LYS A 264 -0.48 -6.09 -22.46
CA LYS A 264 0.29 -7.34 -22.60
C LYS A 264 1.14 -7.36 -23.88
N LEU A 265 0.62 -6.82 -24.99
CA LEU A 265 1.33 -6.77 -26.27
C LEU A 265 2.53 -5.81 -26.26
N THR A 266 2.53 -4.75 -25.45
CA THR A 266 3.70 -3.86 -25.28
C THR A 266 4.93 -4.56 -24.70
N LYS A 267 4.72 -5.69 -24.01
CA LYS A 267 5.73 -6.44 -23.23
C LYS A 267 6.40 -5.64 -22.09
N LYS A 268 5.90 -4.45 -21.75
CA LYS A 268 6.42 -3.64 -20.63
C LYS A 268 6.10 -4.29 -19.28
N LYS A 269 6.78 -3.81 -18.24
CA LYS A 269 6.37 -4.00 -16.85
C LYS A 269 5.01 -3.33 -16.66
N LEU A 270 4.11 -4.02 -15.96
CA LEU A 270 2.75 -3.57 -15.69
C LEU A 270 2.61 -3.46 -14.19
N TRP A 271 2.25 -2.31 -13.65
CA TRP A 271 2.15 -2.08 -12.21
C TRP A 271 0.75 -1.59 -11.86
N SER A 272 0.23 -2.03 -10.71
CA SER A 272 -0.85 -1.31 -10.04
C SER A 272 -0.21 -0.13 -9.31
N SER A 273 -0.08 1.01 -9.98
CA SER A 273 0.68 2.17 -9.49
C SER A 273 -0.09 3.02 -8.48
N GLU A 274 -1.38 2.71 -8.30
CA GLU A 274 -2.20 3.13 -7.17
C GLU A 274 -3.34 2.11 -6.95
N ASP A 275 -3.45 1.59 -5.73
CA ASP A 275 -4.43 0.58 -5.32
C ASP A 275 -4.80 0.76 -3.83
N PHE A 276 -5.55 -0.20 -3.26
CA PHE A 276 -5.97 -0.20 -1.85
C PHE A 276 -7.01 0.89 -1.52
N SER A 277 -6.61 2.10 -1.13
CA SER A 277 -7.48 3.24 -0.76
C SER A 277 -8.65 2.90 0.19
N THR A 278 -8.48 1.89 1.04
CA THR A 278 -9.58 1.29 1.82
C THR A 278 -9.29 1.41 3.31
N LEU A 279 -10.33 1.66 4.11
CA LEU A 279 -10.22 1.79 5.57
C LEU A 279 -9.41 0.64 6.17
N ASN A 280 -8.36 0.97 6.91
CA ASN A 280 -7.28 0.07 7.33
C ASN A 280 -7.63 -0.95 8.43
N ASN A 281 -8.92 -1.28 8.57
CA ASN A 281 -9.39 -2.40 9.39
C ASN A 281 -9.11 -3.76 8.72
N ASP A 282 -9.60 -4.85 9.32
CA ASP A 282 -9.38 -6.20 8.79
C ASP A 282 -10.01 -6.45 7.39
N VAL A 283 -11.01 -5.65 6.96
CA VAL A 283 -11.55 -5.70 5.58
C VAL A 283 -10.62 -5.03 4.58
N GLY A 284 -10.01 -3.91 4.95
CA GLY A 284 -8.92 -3.29 4.17
C GLY A 284 -7.71 -4.22 4.08
N ALA A 285 -7.32 -4.83 5.20
CA ALA A 285 -6.23 -5.80 5.23
C ALA A 285 -6.52 -7.02 4.33
N GLY A 286 -7.75 -7.53 4.31
CA GLY A 286 -8.14 -8.61 3.41
C GLY A 286 -8.23 -8.18 1.95
N CYS A 287 -8.62 -6.94 1.67
CA CYS A 287 -8.51 -6.33 0.34
C CYS A 287 -7.06 -6.37 -0.14
N LEU A 288 -6.13 -5.84 0.67
CA LEU A 288 -4.71 -5.79 0.36
C LEU A 288 -4.12 -7.19 0.15
N GLY A 289 -4.37 -8.13 1.07
CA GLY A 289 -3.84 -9.50 0.99
C GLY A 289 -4.27 -10.22 -0.27
N ARG A 290 -5.52 -10.02 -0.70
CA ARG A 290 -6.05 -10.57 -1.95
C ARG A 290 -5.39 -9.94 -3.18
N ILE A 291 -5.31 -8.60 -3.26
CA ILE A 291 -4.77 -7.93 -4.46
C ILE A 291 -3.25 -8.12 -4.63
N LEU A 292 -2.47 -8.23 -3.55
CA LEU A 292 -1.02 -8.45 -3.64
C LEU A 292 -0.66 -9.75 -4.38
N ASN A 293 -1.43 -10.83 -4.15
CA ASN A 293 -1.31 -12.06 -4.94
C ASN A 293 -1.96 -11.90 -6.33
N GLN A 294 -3.23 -11.50 -6.36
CA GLN A 294 -4.06 -11.62 -7.56
C GLN A 294 -3.72 -10.60 -8.66
N ASN A 295 -3.12 -9.44 -8.33
CA ASN A 295 -2.64 -8.48 -9.33
C ASN A 295 -1.61 -9.13 -10.28
N TYR A 296 -0.71 -9.99 -9.77
CA TYR A 296 0.19 -10.77 -10.63
C TYR A 296 -0.56 -11.88 -11.38
N ILE A 297 -1.31 -12.73 -10.67
CA ILE A 297 -1.97 -13.92 -11.25
C ILE A 297 -2.95 -13.56 -12.38
N ASN A 298 -3.78 -12.54 -12.17
CA ASN A 298 -4.85 -12.17 -13.09
C ASN A 298 -4.41 -11.09 -14.11
N GLY A 299 -3.45 -10.25 -13.73
CA GLY A 299 -3.08 -9.02 -14.43
C GLY A 299 -1.65 -8.96 -14.93
N TYR A 300 -0.80 -9.96 -14.63
CA TYR A 300 0.64 -9.93 -14.89
C TYR A 300 1.35 -8.72 -14.26
N MET A 301 0.74 -8.13 -13.22
CA MET A 301 1.27 -6.94 -12.56
C MET A 301 2.36 -7.31 -11.57
N THR A 302 3.47 -6.59 -11.65
CA THR A 302 4.77 -6.97 -11.04
C THR A 302 5.15 -6.08 -9.86
N ALA A 303 4.45 -4.96 -9.68
CA ALA A 303 4.39 -4.20 -8.45
C ALA A 303 2.93 -3.81 -8.13
N THR A 304 2.67 -3.53 -6.85
CA THR A 304 1.42 -2.92 -6.37
C THR A 304 1.76 -1.86 -5.32
N ILE A 305 1.19 -0.67 -5.47
CA ILE A 305 1.49 0.50 -4.62
C ILE A 305 0.19 0.98 -3.98
N ALA A 306 0.11 0.88 -2.64
CA ALA A 306 -1.08 1.26 -1.89
C ALA A 306 -1.18 2.79 -1.69
N TRP A 307 -2.30 3.40 -2.06
CA TRP A 307 -2.66 4.72 -1.52
C TRP A 307 -3.43 4.51 -0.21
N ASN A 308 -3.00 5.02 0.95
CA ASN A 308 -1.75 5.76 1.23
C ASN A 308 -0.84 5.03 2.24
N LEU A 309 0.37 5.58 2.43
CA LEU A 309 1.43 5.03 3.28
C LEU A 309 1.01 4.92 4.75
N VAL A 310 0.48 6.01 5.28
CA VAL A 310 0.07 6.15 6.67
C VAL A 310 -1.01 7.21 6.75
N ALA A 311 -2.05 6.94 7.52
CA ALA A 311 -3.10 7.92 7.78
C ALA A 311 -2.59 8.93 8.84
N SER A 312 -1.94 9.98 8.35
CA SER A 312 -1.44 11.12 9.12
C SER A 312 -2.10 12.42 8.65
N TYR A 313 -3.42 12.40 8.58
CA TYR A 313 -4.32 13.50 8.25
C TYR A 313 -5.56 13.38 9.14
N TYR A 314 -6.36 14.45 9.26
CA TYR A 314 -7.57 14.43 10.07
C TYR A 314 -8.59 13.40 9.53
N GLU A 315 -9.11 12.51 10.38
CA GLU A 315 -9.98 11.39 9.97
C GLU A 315 -11.31 11.83 9.31
N GLN A 316 -11.72 13.09 9.52
CA GLN A 316 -12.93 13.69 8.93
C GLN A 316 -12.70 14.24 7.51
N LEU A 317 -11.46 14.28 7.03
CA LEU A 317 -11.13 14.53 5.62
C LEU A 317 -11.53 13.31 4.75
N PRO A 318 -11.55 13.44 3.42
CA PRO A 318 -11.82 12.32 2.53
C PRO A 318 -11.01 11.06 2.89
N TYR A 319 -11.59 9.88 2.68
CA TYR A 319 -10.89 8.60 2.88
C TYR A 319 -10.14 8.49 4.22
N GLY A 320 -10.70 9.03 5.31
CA GLY A 320 -10.14 8.92 6.66
C GLY A 320 -9.69 7.49 7.00
N ARG A 321 -8.46 7.37 7.51
CA ARG A 321 -7.81 6.09 7.85
C ARG A 321 -7.67 5.07 6.68
N CYS A 322 -7.46 5.54 5.46
CA CYS A 322 -7.14 4.67 4.31
C CYS A 322 -5.63 4.44 4.07
N GLY A 323 -4.79 4.61 5.11
CA GLY A 323 -3.36 4.33 5.06
C GLY A 323 -2.97 2.98 5.67
N LEU A 324 -1.82 2.39 5.31
CA LEU A 324 -1.40 1.06 5.82
C LEU A 324 -1.38 0.96 7.36
N MET A 325 -1.14 2.07 8.05
CA MET A 325 -1.29 2.25 9.49
C MET A 325 -1.87 3.63 9.82
N THR A 326 -2.18 3.89 11.10
CA THR A 326 -2.79 5.16 11.56
C THR A 326 -1.84 5.93 12.48
N ALA A 327 -1.57 7.20 12.16
CA ALA A 327 -0.75 8.11 12.98
C ALA A 327 -1.25 9.56 12.82
N GLN A 328 -2.46 9.83 13.31
CA GLN A 328 -3.20 11.09 13.13
C GLN A 328 -3.27 11.97 14.40
N GLU A 329 -2.48 11.68 15.43
CA GLU A 329 -2.49 12.37 16.74
C GLU A 329 -1.07 12.75 17.24
N PRO A 330 -0.33 13.64 16.55
CA PRO A 330 0.99 14.08 16.99
C PRO A 330 0.98 14.70 18.40
N TRP A 331 -0.12 15.36 18.79
CA TRP A 331 -0.30 15.96 20.12
C TRP A 331 -0.38 14.94 21.27
N SER A 332 -0.76 13.68 21.00
CA SER A 332 -0.81 12.61 22.01
C SER A 332 0.36 11.64 21.89
N GLY A 333 0.96 11.51 20.69
CA GLY A 333 1.92 10.47 20.35
C GLY A 333 1.27 9.10 20.09
N HIS A 334 -0.06 9.02 20.12
CA HIS A 334 -0.79 7.78 19.82
C HIS A 334 -0.65 7.39 18.34
N TYR A 335 -0.40 6.12 18.07
CA TYR A 335 -0.47 5.54 16.72
C TYR A 335 -0.99 4.10 16.81
N VAL A 336 -1.46 3.56 15.69
CA VAL A 336 -1.96 2.18 15.59
C VAL A 336 -1.26 1.46 14.45
N VAL A 337 -0.58 0.36 14.78
CA VAL A 337 0.01 -0.57 13.79
C VAL A 337 -1.09 -1.52 13.32
N GLU A 338 -1.76 -1.13 12.23
CA GLU A 338 -2.95 -1.80 11.73
C GLU A 338 -2.62 -3.11 10.97
N SER A 339 -3.65 -3.92 10.74
CA SER A 339 -3.54 -5.21 10.04
C SER A 339 -2.85 -5.14 8.65
N PRO A 340 -3.01 -4.08 7.82
CA PRO A 340 -2.32 -3.99 6.52
C PRO A 340 -0.78 -3.96 6.59
N ILE A 341 -0.17 -3.48 7.69
CA ILE A 341 1.29 -3.57 7.91
C ILE A 341 1.76 -5.04 7.89
N TRP A 342 1.01 -5.90 8.58
CA TRP A 342 1.33 -7.31 8.72
C TRP A 342 1.01 -8.12 7.46
N VAL A 343 -0.06 -7.75 6.74
CA VAL A 343 -0.35 -8.28 5.41
C VAL A 343 0.75 -7.91 4.41
N SER A 344 1.29 -6.70 4.46
CA SER A 344 2.43 -6.29 3.63
C SER A 344 3.67 -7.14 3.94
N ALA A 345 3.97 -7.35 5.23
CA ALA A 345 5.12 -8.13 5.71
C ALA A 345 5.16 -9.58 5.18
N HIS A 346 4.00 -10.21 4.95
CA HIS A 346 3.90 -11.54 4.33
C HIS A 346 4.51 -11.62 2.92
N THR A 347 4.62 -10.49 2.21
CA THR A 347 5.32 -10.40 0.92
C THR A 347 6.69 -9.77 1.10
N THR A 348 6.78 -8.61 1.74
CA THR A 348 7.96 -7.74 1.68
C THR A 348 9.16 -8.22 2.49
N GLN A 349 8.96 -8.97 3.57
CA GLN A 349 10.08 -9.53 4.34
C GLN A 349 10.73 -10.74 3.64
N PHE A 350 10.05 -11.31 2.63
CA PHE A 350 10.41 -12.60 2.03
C PHE A 350 10.59 -12.57 0.51
N THR A 351 10.56 -11.37 -0.07
CA THR A 351 10.80 -11.09 -1.49
C THR A 351 11.57 -9.77 -1.61
N ARG A 352 12.25 -9.52 -2.73
CA ARG A 352 12.86 -8.22 -3.04
C ARG A 352 12.71 -7.92 -4.53
N PRO A 353 12.72 -6.63 -4.95
CA PRO A 353 12.83 -6.28 -6.37
C PRO A 353 13.98 -7.04 -7.04
N GLY A 354 13.74 -7.58 -8.24
CA GLY A 354 14.68 -8.45 -8.96
C GLY A 354 14.55 -9.95 -8.67
N TRP A 355 13.72 -10.36 -7.71
CA TRP A 355 13.23 -11.75 -7.62
C TRP A 355 12.34 -12.07 -8.83
N TYR A 356 12.11 -13.35 -9.10
CA TYR A 356 11.22 -13.80 -10.17
C TYR A 356 10.07 -14.62 -9.60
N TYR A 357 8.86 -14.35 -10.08
CA TYR A 357 7.74 -15.27 -9.90
C TYR A 357 8.00 -16.57 -10.66
N LEU A 358 7.51 -17.70 -10.13
CA LEU A 358 7.42 -18.94 -10.89
C LEU A 358 6.32 -18.83 -11.96
N LYS A 359 6.35 -19.73 -12.96
CA LYS A 359 5.22 -19.93 -13.88
C LYS A 359 4.02 -20.59 -13.18
N THR A 360 4.31 -21.41 -12.16
CA THR A 360 3.35 -22.17 -11.37
C THR A 360 2.74 -21.32 -10.24
N VAL A 361 1.86 -20.40 -10.60
CA VAL A 361 1.04 -19.61 -9.67
C VAL A 361 -0.43 -19.71 -10.07
N GLY A 362 -1.37 -19.48 -9.15
CA GLY A 362 -2.78 -19.59 -9.51
C GLY A 362 -3.79 -19.47 -8.37
N HIS A 363 -5.03 -19.80 -8.70
CA HIS A 363 -6.15 -19.86 -7.76
C HIS A 363 -6.24 -21.24 -7.10
N LEU A 364 -6.76 -21.27 -5.87
CA LEU A 364 -7.07 -22.49 -5.13
C LEU A 364 -8.45 -23.03 -5.51
N GLU A 365 -8.61 -24.35 -5.49
CA GLU A 365 -9.81 -25.08 -5.92
C GLU A 365 -11.11 -24.58 -5.27
N LYS A 366 -11.08 -24.23 -3.97
CA LYS A 366 -12.24 -23.69 -3.24
C LYS A 366 -12.12 -22.21 -2.87
N GLY A 367 -11.42 -21.43 -3.68
CA GLY A 367 -11.25 -19.99 -3.52
C GLY A 367 -10.02 -19.60 -2.71
N GLY A 368 -9.51 -18.39 -2.95
CA GLY A 368 -8.16 -17.97 -2.57
C GLY A 368 -7.14 -18.22 -3.68
N SER A 369 -5.89 -17.84 -3.45
CA SER A 369 -4.83 -17.90 -4.45
C SER A 369 -3.44 -18.11 -3.83
N TYR A 370 -2.48 -18.53 -4.65
CA TYR A 370 -1.08 -18.67 -4.26
C TYR A 370 -0.13 -18.10 -5.33
N VAL A 371 0.93 -17.46 -4.87
CA VAL A 371 2.11 -17.10 -5.67
C VAL A 371 3.36 -17.76 -5.10
N ALA A 372 4.35 -17.98 -5.95
CA ALA A 372 5.66 -18.47 -5.56
C ALA A 372 6.75 -17.66 -6.27
N LEU A 373 7.83 -17.33 -5.58
CA LEU A 373 8.94 -16.51 -6.07
C LEU A 373 10.29 -17.11 -5.64
N THR A 374 11.33 -16.87 -6.45
CA THR A 374 12.73 -17.24 -6.16
C THR A 374 13.69 -16.10 -6.50
N ASP A 375 14.85 -16.10 -5.85
CA ASP A 375 15.99 -15.22 -6.15
C ASP A 375 17.00 -15.83 -7.14
N GLY A 376 16.75 -17.05 -7.63
CA GLY A 376 17.68 -17.80 -8.49
C GLY A 376 18.95 -18.29 -7.78
N GLN A 377 19.03 -18.16 -6.45
CA GLN A 377 20.15 -18.60 -5.61
C GLN A 377 19.73 -19.74 -4.65
N GLY A 378 18.58 -20.38 -4.93
CA GLY A 378 18.03 -21.49 -4.16
C GLY A 378 17.00 -21.10 -3.12
N ASN A 379 16.71 -19.79 -2.91
CA ASN A 379 15.61 -19.42 -2.03
C ASN A 379 14.26 -19.55 -2.74
N LEU A 380 13.25 -19.95 -1.97
CA LEU A 380 11.86 -20.05 -2.39
C LEU A 380 10.97 -19.37 -1.36
N THR A 381 10.01 -18.58 -1.84
CA THR A 381 8.94 -17.99 -1.02
C THR A 381 7.60 -18.26 -1.68
N ILE A 382 6.67 -18.85 -0.93
CA ILE A 382 5.30 -19.19 -1.33
C ILE A 382 4.34 -18.37 -0.47
N ILE A 383 3.41 -17.63 -1.08
CA ILE A 383 2.45 -16.78 -0.37
C ILE A 383 1.04 -17.22 -0.76
N VAL A 384 0.25 -17.66 0.22
CA VAL A 384 -1.09 -18.25 0.03
C VAL A 384 -2.12 -17.41 0.77
N GLU A 385 -3.17 -16.97 0.08
CA GLU A 385 -4.28 -16.19 0.64
C GLU A 385 -5.64 -16.88 0.41
N THR A 386 -6.55 -16.78 1.37
CA THR A 386 -7.93 -17.31 1.30
C THR A 386 -8.97 -16.25 1.67
N MET A 387 -8.77 -15.03 1.20
CA MET A 387 -9.57 -13.88 1.60
C MET A 387 -11.02 -13.99 1.13
N SER A 388 -11.98 -14.03 2.06
CA SER A 388 -13.41 -14.15 1.73
C SER A 388 -13.93 -12.90 1.01
N HIS A 389 -14.98 -13.06 0.17
CA HIS A 389 -15.63 -11.90 -0.48
C HIS A 389 -16.12 -10.84 0.52
N ARG A 390 -16.54 -11.28 1.71
CA ARG A 390 -17.10 -10.39 2.73
C ARG A 390 -16.04 -9.51 3.38
N HIS A 391 -14.85 -10.05 3.62
CA HIS A 391 -13.77 -9.38 4.35
C HIS A 391 -12.59 -8.95 3.45
N SER A 392 -12.80 -8.84 2.13
CA SER A 392 -11.75 -8.40 1.18
C SER A 392 -12.20 -7.39 0.13
N LYS A 393 -13.28 -6.65 0.43
CA LYS A 393 -13.80 -5.60 -0.46
C LYS A 393 -12.92 -4.36 -0.37
N CYS A 394 -12.22 -4.07 -1.46
CA CYS A 394 -11.63 -2.76 -1.69
C CYS A 394 -12.75 -1.75 -2.02
N ILE A 395 -12.48 -0.44 -1.89
CA ILE A 395 -13.43 0.59 -2.31
C ILE A 395 -13.65 0.64 -3.84
N ARG A 396 -12.65 0.19 -4.61
CA ARG A 396 -12.60 0.22 -6.08
C ARG A 396 -11.90 -1.05 -6.60
N PRO A 397 -12.34 -1.65 -7.72
CA PRO A 397 -13.69 -1.54 -8.30
C PRO A 397 -14.72 -2.35 -7.48
N PHE A 398 -15.97 -2.43 -7.95
CA PHE A 398 -16.93 -3.40 -7.43
C PHE A 398 -16.40 -4.83 -7.61
N LEU A 399 -16.40 -5.60 -6.52
CA LEU A 399 -15.97 -7.00 -6.50
C LEU A 399 -17.21 -7.92 -6.57
N PRO A 400 -17.42 -8.69 -7.67
CA PRO A 400 -18.47 -9.70 -7.75
C PRO A 400 -18.35 -10.74 -6.63
N TYR A 401 -19.47 -11.36 -6.25
CA TYR A 401 -19.43 -12.42 -5.23
C TYR A 401 -18.64 -13.63 -5.73
N PHE A 402 -17.76 -14.14 -4.87
CA PHE A 402 -17.09 -15.42 -5.01
C PHE A 402 -17.16 -16.16 -3.67
N ASN A 403 -17.12 -17.48 -3.72
CA ASN A 403 -17.14 -18.31 -2.52
C ASN A 403 -15.70 -18.70 -2.13
N VAL A 404 -15.43 -18.71 -0.82
CA VAL A 404 -14.24 -19.35 -0.24
C VAL A 404 -14.75 -20.36 0.78
N SER A 405 -14.11 -21.53 0.88
CA SER A 405 -14.50 -22.53 1.86
C SER A 405 -13.34 -23.45 2.24
N HIS A 406 -13.48 -24.15 3.37
CA HIS A 406 -12.48 -25.06 3.91
C HIS A 406 -11.96 -26.09 2.89
N GLN A 407 -10.65 -26.17 2.77
CA GLN A 407 -9.95 -27.03 1.80
C GLN A 407 -8.60 -27.48 2.34
N PHE A 408 -8.10 -28.59 1.79
CA PHE A 408 -6.72 -29.04 1.96
C PHE A 408 -5.98 -28.77 0.64
N ALA A 409 -4.91 -27.99 0.70
CA ALA A 409 -4.07 -27.67 -0.47
C ALA A 409 -2.76 -28.44 -0.36
N THR A 410 -2.49 -29.35 -1.30
CA THR A 410 -1.25 -30.12 -1.33
C THR A 410 -0.29 -29.51 -2.34
N PHE A 411 0.87 -29.06 -1.90
CA PHE A 411 1.92 -28.49 -2.74
C PHE A 411 3.01 -29.53 -2.97
N VAL A 412 3.56 -29.55 -4.19
CA VAL A 412 4.63 -30.49 -4.60
C VAL A 412 5.77 -29.68 -5.21
N LEU A 413 6.91 -29.62 -4.52
CA LEU A 413 8.12 -28.97 -5.01
C LEU A 413 8.82 -29.85 -6.05
N LYS A 414 9.16 -29.25 -7.19
CA LYS A 414 9.88 -29.86 -8.32
C LYS A 414 11.01 -28.96 -8.79
N GLY A 415 11.71 -29.39 -9.84
CA GLY A 415 12.85 -28.67 -10.39
C GLY A 415 13.94 -28.50 -9.33
N SER A 416 14.54 -27.31 -9.26
CA SER A 416 15.56 -26.98 -8.25
C SER A 416 15.05 -27.02 -6.81
N PHE A 417 13.74 -26.89 -6.59
CA PHE A 417 13.13 -26.84 -5.26
C PHE A 417 12.89 -28.21 -4.62
N SER A 418 13.05 -29.31 -5.37
CA SER A 418 12.78 -30.66 -4.87
C SER A 418 13.71 -31.12 -3.72
N GLU A 419 14.85 -30.46 -3.54
CA GLU A 419 15.83 -30.73 -2.48
C GLU A 419 15.68 -29.82 -1.24
N ILE A 420 14.70 -28.91 -1.22
CA ILE A 420 14.48 -28.01 -0.06
C ILE A 420 14.09 -28.84 1.18
N PRO A 421 14.88 -28.82 2.27
CA PRO A 421 14.65 -29.68 3.43
C PRO A 421 13.66 -29.10 4.46
N GLU A 422 13.54 -27.77 4.51
CA GLU A 422 12.80 -27.03 5.53
C GLU A 422 12.16 -25.76 4.92
N LEU A 423 10.95 -25.44 5.36
CA LEU A 423 10.31 -24.13 5.11
C LEU A 423 9.87 -23.50 6.43
N GLN A 424 10.28 -22.25 6.66
CA GLN A 424 9.77 -21.38 7.72
C GLN A 424 8.32 -20.99 7.41
N VAL A 425 7.44 -20.98 8.41
CA VAL A 425 6.00 -20.70 8.23
C VAL A 425 5.58 -19.46 8.99
N TRP A 426 4.97 -18.50 8.30
CA TRP A 426 4.36 -17.29 8.85
C TRP A 426 2.86 -17.29 8.57
N TYR A 427 2.05 -16.94 9.58
CA TYR A 427 0.59 -17.03 9.53
C TYR A 427 -0.11 -15.77 10.04
N THR A 428 -1.17 -15.38 9.33
CA THR A 428 -2.14 -14.38 9.72
C THR A 428 -3.56 -14.92 9.58
N LYS A 429 -4.40 -14.65 10.57
CA LYS A 429 -5.86 -14.82 10.56
C LYS A 429 -6.51 -13.47 10.75
N LEU A 430 -7.25 -13.00 9.76
CA LEU A 430 -8.04 -11.78 9.86
C LEU A 430 -9.42 -12.06 10.48
N GLY A 431 -10.09 -11.02 10.95
CA GLY A 431 -11.42 -11.10 11.57
C GLY A 431 -11.43 -10.70 13.04
N ARG A 432 -12.42 -11.21 13.80
CA ARG A 432 -12.73 -10.69 15.15
C ARG A 432 -11.52 -10.79 16.09
N PRO A 433 -11.32 -9.82 17.03
CA PRO A 433 -10.16 -9.80 17.92
C PRO A 433 -9.90 -11.09 18.71
N SER A 434 -10.94 -11.85 19.05
CA SER A 434 -10.84 -13.14 19.76
C SER A 434 -10.21 -14.28 18.93
N THR A 435 -10.16 -14.14 17.60
CA THR A 435 -9.63 -15.13 16.65
C THR A 435 -8.53 -14.55 15.76
N ARG A 436 -8.12 -13.30 15.99
CA ARG A 436 -7.18 -12.57 15.13
C ARG A 436 -5.74 -12.87 15.52
N PHE A 437 -4.96 -13.34 14.55
CA PHE A 437 -3.52 -13.54 14.67
C PHE A 437 -2.85 -12.76 13.54
N LEU A 438 -1.83 -11.96 13.84
CA LEU A 438 -1.14 -11.13 12.83
C LEU A 438 0.34 -11.52 12.84
N PHE A 439 0.87 -11.93 11.69
CA PHE A 439 2.28 -12.24 11.43
C PHE A 439 2.94 -13.11 12.52
N LYS A 440 2.29 -14.24 12.85
CA LYS A 440 2.80 -15.21 13.82
C LYS A 440 3.64 -16.26 13.09
N GLN A 441 4.90 -16.43 13.49
CA GLN A 441 5.68 -17.59 13.06
C GLN A 441 5.11 -18.87 13.69
N LEU A 442 4.97 -19.92 12.89
CA LEU A 442 4.59 -21.27 13.31
C LEU A 442 5.81 -22.19 13.22
N ASP A 443 5.65 -23.46 13.63
CA ASP A 443 6.69 -24.46 13.50
C ASP A 443 7.04 -24.70 12.01
N SER A 444 8.33 -24.91 11.72
CA SER A 444 8.82 -25.20 10.37
C SER A 444 8.22 -26.47 9.78
N LEU A 445 8.00 -26.49 8.46
CA LEU A 445 7.70 -27.72 7.73
C LEU A 445 9.00 -28.40 7.30
N TRP A 446 9.17 -29.67 7.70
CA TRP A 446 10.29 -30.53 7.29
C TRP A 446 9.86 -31.45 6.14
N LEU A 447 10.62 -31.45 5.05
CA LEU A 447 10.25 -32.11 3.78
C LEU A 447 11.11 -33.33 3.43
N LEU A 448 12.08 -33.67 4.30
CA LEU A 448 13.07 -34.74 4.09
C LEU A 448 12.44 -36.11 3.76
N ASP A 449 11.37 -36.48 4.47
CA ASP A 449 10.69 -37.77 4.31
C ASP A 449 9.48 -37.72 3.35
N SER A 450 9.11 -36.54 2.84
CA SER A 450 7.90 -36.33 2.04
C SER A 450 8.16 -36.12 0.54
N GLY A 451 9.42 -36.16 0.10
CA GLY A 451 9.80 -35.98 -1.30
C GLY A 451 9.36 -34.62 -1.86
N GLY A 452 9.56 -33.55 -1.08
CA GLY A 452 9.17 -32.18 -1.47
C GLY A 452 7.66 -31.93 -1.45
N THR A 453 6.85 -32.81 -0.85
CA THR A 453 5.38 -32.65 -0.78
C THR A 453 4.93 -32.20 0.61
N PHE A 454 3.98 -31.27 0.69
CA PHE A 454 3.31 -30.90 1.95
C PHE A 454 1.85 -30.51 1.72
N THR A 455 1.03 -30.60 2.77
CA THR A 455 -0.39 -30.24 2.72
C THR A 455 -0.73 -29.21 3.78
N LEU A 456 -1.42 -28.15 3.39
CA LEU A 456 -1.97 -27.14 4.30
C LEU A 456 -3.48 -27.34 4.45
N GLU A 457 -3.96 -27.30 5.69
CA GLU A 457 -5.38 -27.08 5.98
C GLU A 457 -5.66 -25.58 5.92
N LEU A 458 -6.60 -25.16 5.07
CA LEU A 458 -6.90 -23.75 4.81
C LEU A 458 -8.37 -23.44 5.12
N GLN A 459 -8.59 -22.38 5.89
CA GLN A 459 -9.91 -21.80 6.18
C GLN A 459 -10.04 -20.43 5.52
N GLU A 460 -11.20 -19.77 5.67
CA GLU A 460 -11.43 -18.40 5.19
C GLU A 460 -10.56 -17.36 5.93
N ASP A 461 -10.20 -16.28 5.25
CA ASP A 461 -9.51 -15.09 5.78
C ASP A 461 -8.13 -15.37 6.40
N GLU A 462 -7.38 -16.30 5.78
CA GLU A 462 -6.03 -16.70 6.17
C GLU A 462 -4.97 -16.27 5.16
N LEU A 463 -3.78 -15.97 5.66
CA LEU A 463 -2.60 -15.64 4.87
C LEU A 463 -1.42 -16.42 5.43
N PHE A 464 -0.79 -17.25 4.58
CA PHE A 464 0.41 -18.00 4.89
C PHE A 464 1.57 -17.52 4.03
N THR A 465 2.76 -17.40 4.61
CA THR A 465 4.01 -17.35 3.86
C THR A 465 4.89 -18.52 4.27
N LEU A 466 5.32 -19.32 3.30
CA LEU A 466 6.26 -20.43 3.49
C LEU A 466 7.54 -20.08 2.74
N THR A 467 8.69 -20.10 3.43
CA THR A 467 9.93 -19.60 2.82
C THR A 467 11.17 -20.29 3.37
N THR A 468 12.22 -20.37 2.55
CA THR A 468 13.56 -20.76 3.01
C THR A 468 14.24 -19.68 3.85
N LEU A 469 13.76 -18.43 3.80
CA LEU A 469 14.38 -17.29 4.47
C LEU A 469 14.11 -17.30 5.99
N THR A 470 15.19 -17.35 6.78
CA THR A 470 15.17 -17.30 8.24
C THR A 470 15.16 -15.87 8.81
N THR A 471 15.04 -14.84 7.97
CA THR A 471 15.18 -13.42 8.36
C THR A 471 13.88 -12.75 8.82
N GLY A 472 12.73 -13.41 8.67
CA GLY A 472 11.43 -12.85 9.04
C GLY A 472 11.37 -12.46 10.51
N THR A 473 10.74 -11.33 10.84
CA THR A 473 10.59 -10.86 12.21
C THR A 473 9.36 -9.99 12.37
N LYS A 474 8.56 -10.28 13.40
CA LYS A 474 7.48 -9.40 13.83
C LYS A 474 8.01 -8.29 14.73
N GLY A 475 8.31 -7.14 14.13
CA GLY A 475 8.79 -5.96 14.83
C GLY A 475 7.86 -5.48 15.95
N SER A 476 8.43 -5.14 17.11
CA SER A 476 7.67 -4.70 18.27
C SER A 476 8.37 -3.54 18.98
N TYR A 477 7.60 -2.50 19.25
CA TYR A 477 7.90 -1.46 20.23
C TYR A 477 6.89 -1.53 21.39
N PRO A 478 7.18 -0.90 22.55
CA PRO A 478 6.19 -0.71 23.60
C PRO A 478 4.93 -0.02 23.07
N LEU A 479 3.79 -0.23 23.74
CA LEU A 479 2.55 0.43 23.36
C LEU A 479 2.72 1.97 23.41
N PRO A 480 2.26 2.70 22.39
CA PRO A 480 2.27 4.17 22.43
C PRO A 480 1.29 4.70 23.49
N PRO A 481 1.32 6.02 23.76
CA PRO A 481 0.30 6.71 24.53
C PRO A 481 -1.12 6.35 24.06
N LYS A 482 -2.09 6.52 24.97
CA LYS A 482 -3.52 6.36 24.62
C LYS A 482 -3.95 7.51 23.72
N SER A 483 -4.87 7.23 22.81
CA SER A 483 -5.57 8.24 22.01
C SER A 483 -6.14 9.35 22.91
N MET A 484 -5.97 10.59 22.48
CA MET A 484 -6.50 11.79 23.13
C MET A 484 -7.03 12.76 22.07
N PRO A 485 -8.18 13.43 22.30
CA PRO A 485 -8.67 14.46 21.40
C PRO A 485 -7.67 15.62 21.30
N PHE A 486 -7.82 16.42 20.25
CA PHE A 486 -7.01 17.63 20.07
C PHE A 486 -7.12 18.57 21.30
N PRO A 487 -6.06 19.30 21.70
CA PRO A 487 -6.10 20.20 22.84
C PRO A 487 -7.24 21.23 22.76
N GLN A 488 -8.11 21.27 23.78
CA GLN A 488 -9.21 22.25 23.87
C GLN A 488 -8.73 23.70 23.96
N VAL A 489 -7.50 23.91 24.39
CA VAL A 489 -6.81 25.20 24.38
C VAL A 489 -5.54 24.99 23.58
N TYR A 490 -5.49 25.57 22.39
CA TYR A 490 -4.33 25.58 21.50
C TYR A 490 -3.90 27.02 21.24
N LYS A 491 -2.59 27.22 21.13
CA LYS A 491 -1.96 28.48 20.74
C LYS A 491 -0.69 28.15 19.95
N ASP A 492 -0.42 28.97 18.96
CA ASP A 492 0.81 29.01 18.19
C ASP A 492 1.08 30.50 17.95
N ASP A 493 2.24 31.00 18.35
CA ASP A 493 2.70 32.37 18.12
C ASP A 493 3.56 32.46 16.85
N PHE A 494 3.95 31.31 16.29
CA PHE A 494 4.84 31.15 15.14
C PHE A 494 6.27 31.67 15.34
N ASP A 495 6.71 31.93 16.58
CA ASP A 495 8.03 32.48 16.93
C ASP A 495 9.17 31.45 16.76
N VAL A 496 9.43 31.05 15.50
CA VAL A 496 10.42 30.04 15.12
C VAL A 496 11.37 30.59 14.05
N ASP A 497 12.60 30.95 14.46
CA ASP A 497 13.62 31.58 13.59
C ASP A 497 14.18 30.62 12.53
N TYR A 498 14.29 29.32 12.85
CA TYR A 498 14.75 28.27 11.95
C TYR A 498 13.86 27.02 12.06
N PRO A 499 12.67 27.02 11.43
CA PRO A 499 11.75 25.88 11.50
C PRO A 499 12.29 24.70 10.68
N PHE A 500 12.10 23.48 11.18
CA PHE A 500 12.60 22.26 10.52
C PHE A 500 11.74 21.84 9.30
N PHE A 501 10.50 22.31 9.25
CA PHE A 501 9.55 22.14 8.14
C PHE A 501 9.02 23.53 7.75
N SER A 502 8.57 23.73 6.51
CA SER A 502 8.16 25.06 6.01
C SER A 502 6.85 25.60 6.62
N GLU A 503 6.04 24.77 7.25
CA GLU A 503 4.70 25.11 7.77
C GLU A 503 4.58 24.77 9.28
N ALA A 504 3.78 25.55 10.00
CA ALA A 504 3.49 25.36 11.42
C ALA A 504 2.78 24.01 11.71
N PRO A 505 2.95 23.39 12.89
CA PRO A 505 2.36 22.09 13.19
C PRO A 505 0.83 22.11 13.21
N ASN A 506 0.21 20.97 12.85
CA ASN A 506 -1.24 20.71 12.88
C ASN A 506 -2.14 21.53 11.94
N PHE A 507 -1.67 22.65 11.39
CA PHE A 507 -2.32 23.28 10.24
C PHE A 507 -2.36 22.29 9.07
N ALA A 508 -3.43 22.33 8.28
CA ALA A 508 -3.65 21.44 7.16
C ALA A 508 -4.30 22.24 6.03
N ASP A 509 -3.47 22.77 5.16
CA ASP A 509 -3.87 23.60 4.02
C ASP A 509 -4.82 22.84 3.09
N GLN A 510 -6.01 23.39 2.85
CA GLN A 510 -7.03 22.77 1.99
C GLN A 510 -7.21 23.50 0.65
N THR A 511 -6.71 24.74 0.55
CA THR A 511 -6.56 25.54 -0.67
C THR A 511 -5.62 26.71 -0.37
N GLY A 512 -4.66 26.99 -1.25
CA GLY A 512 -3.55 27.89 -0.93
C GLY A 512 -2.46 27.17 -0.15
N VAL A 513 -1.30 27.82 0.01
CA VAL A 513 -0.16 27.28 0.77
C VAL A 513 0.25 28.31 1.80
N PHE A 514 0.47 27.88 3.03
CA PHE A 514 0.84 28.69 4.17
C PHE A 514 2.24 28.29 4.66
N GLU A 515 3.15 29.25 4.81
CA GLU A 515 4.53 29.03 5.23
C GLU A 515 4.90 29.89 6.44
N TYR A 516 5.84 29.42 7.27
CA TYR A 516 6.54 30.27 8.23
C TYR A 516 7.23 31.43 7.49
N PHE A 517 7.06 32.65 8.00
CA PHE A 517 7.57 33.86 7.37
C PHE A 517 8.24 34.78 8.39
N THR A 518 9.52 35.09 8.14
CA THR A 518 10.29 36.07 8.91
C THR A 518 10.27 37.42 8.21
N ASN A 519 9.64 38.41 8.84
CA ASN A 519 9.67 39.80 8.39
C ASN A 519 10.88 40.54 8.99
N ILE A 520 11.96 40.68 8.23
CA ILE A 520 13.16 41.40 8.68
C ILE A 520 12.98 42.92 8.82
N GLU A 521 11.91 43.48 8.23
CA GLU A 521 11.60 44.91 8.33
C GLU A 521 10.80 45.27 9.60
N ASP A 522 10.17 44.28 10.24
CA ASP A 522 9.51 44.42 11.54
C ASP A 522 10.27 43.61 12.61
N PRO A 523 11.23 44.21 13.33
CA PRO A 523 11.93 43.55 14.43
C PRO A 523 11.10 43.49 15.72
N GLY A 524 9.83 43.90 15.70
CA GLY A 524 8.91 43.96 16.82
C GLY A 524 7.96 42.76 16.90
N GLU A 525 6.67 43.03 17.13
CA GLU A 525 5.64 42.04 17.48
C GLU A 525 5.25 41.09 16.34
N HIS A 526 5.63 41.38 15.08
CA HIS A 526 5.30 40.58 13.90
C HIS A 526 6.53 40.16 13.09
N ARG A 527 7.67 39.97 13.77
CA ARG A 527 8.89 39.45 13.15
C ARG A 527 8.71 38.04 12.59
N PHE A 528 7.98 37.18 13.28
CA PHE A 528 7.66 35.83 12.84
C PHE A 528 6.14 35.67 12.69
N THR A 529 5.71 35.02 11.62
CA THR A 529 4.29 34.88 11.25
C THR A 529 4.06 33.61 10.43
N LEU A 530 2.80 33.21 10.26
CA LEU A 530 2.37 32.26 9.23
C LEU A 530 1.75 33.05 8.06
N ARG A 531 2.21 32.81 6.83
CA ARG A 531 1.86 33.60 5.65
C ARG A 531 1.35 32.72 4.52
N GLN A 532 0.18 33.07 3.96
CA GLN A 532 -0.29 32.47 2.71
C GLN A 532 0.54 33.01 1.54
N VAL A 533 1.17 32.14 0.75
CA VAL A 533 2.17 32.53 -0.26
C VAL A 533 1.68 32.53 -1.71
N LEU A 534 0.60 31.83 -2.06
CA LEU A 534 0.13 31.80 -3.45
C LEU A 534 -0.47 33.15 -3.87
N ASN A 535 -0.05 33.65 -5.03
CA ASN A 535 -0.54 34.90 -5.63
C ASN A 535 -1.43 34.67 -6.87
N GLN A 536 -1.59 33.42 -7.30
CA GLN A 536 -2.50 32.99 -8.36
C GLN A 536 -2.95 31.54 -8.12
N ARG A 537 -4.08 31.15 -8.73
CA ARG A 537 -4.58 29.77 -8.65
C ARG A 537 -3.62 28.79 -9.36
N PRO A 538 -3.35 27.60 -8.79
CA PRO A 538 -2.62 26.53 -9.46
C PRO A 538 -3.31 26.00 -10.72
N ILE A 539 -2.60 25.15 -11.47
CA ILE A 539 -3.21 24.17 -12.37
C ILE A 539 -3.78 23.06 -11.49
N THR A 540 -5.08 23.11 -11.24
CA THR A 540 -5.71 22.35 -10.16
C THR A 540 -5.97 20.90 -10.53
N TRP A 541 -5.66 19.98 -9.61
CA TRP A 541 -6.10 18.59 -9.70
C TRP A 541 -7.55 18.46 -9.23
N ALA A 542 -7.83 18.87 -7.99
CA ALA A 542 -9.18 18.93 -7.44
C ALA A 542 -9.95 20.19 -7.88
N ALA A 543 -11.08 20.42 -7.22
CA ALA A 543 -11.86 21.65 -7.32
C ALA A 543 -11.55 22.58 -6.14
N ASP A 544 -10.31 23.09 -6.07
CA ASP A 544 -9.84 24.01 -5.01
C ASP A 544 -10.80 25.18 -4.80
N ALA A 545 -10.91 25.69 -3.58
CA ALA A 545 -11.79 26.80 -3.26
C ALA A 545 -11.37 28.11 -3.97
N TYR A 546 -12.27 29.11 -3.99
CA TYR A 546 -11.93 30.46 -4.47
C TYR A 546 -11.08 31.25 -3.47
N ASN A 547 -11.26 30.96 -2.17
CA ASN A 547 -10.50 31.55 -1.08
C ASN A 547 -9.55 30.51 -0.49
N THR A 548 -8.37 30.93 -0.08
CA THR A 548 -7.39 30.08 0.59
C THR A 548 -7.81 29.79 2.04
N ILE A 549 -7.58 28.57 2.51
CA ILE A 549 -7.95 28.12 3.85
C ILE A 549 -7.04 26.99 4.33
N SER A 550 -6.61 27.09 5.58
CA SER A 550 -5.96 26.04 6.34
C SER A 550 -6.84 25.67 7.53
N ILE A 551 -7.00 24.38 7.82
CA ILE A 551 -7.81 23.89 8.95
C ILE A 551 -6.92 23.34 10.07
N ILE A 552 -7.41 23.38 11.31
CA ILE A 552 -6.72 22.86 12.48
C ILE A 552 -7.73 22.46 13.57
N GLY A 553 -7.45 21.37 14.28
CA GLY A 553 -8.09 21.03 15.56
C GLY A 553 -9.23 20.01 15.50
N ASP A 554 -10.13 20.08 16.49
CA ASP A 554 -11.30 19.21 16.69
C ASP A 554 -12.54 20.11 16.89
N TYR A 555 -13.53 20.01 16.01
CA TYR A 555 -14.78 20.79 16.08
C TYR A 555 -15.84 20.02 16.86
N LYS A 556 -16.26 20.56 18.02
CA LYS A 556 -17.29 19.99 18.91
C LYS A 556 -18.48 20.92 19.10
#